data_AF-A0A0K3B7B4-F1
#
_entry.id   AF-A0A0K3B7B4-F1
#
_cell.length_a   1.000
_cell.length_b   1.000
_cell.length_c   1.000
_cell.angle_alpha   90.00
_cell.angle_beta   90.00
_cell.angle_gamma   90.00
#
_symmetry.space_group_name_H-M   'P 1'
#
loop_
_entity.id
_entity.type
_entity.pdbx_description
1 polymer ?
#
loop_
_entity_poly.entity_id
_entity_poly.type
_entity_poly.pdbx_seq_one_letter_code
_entity_poly.pdbx_strand_id
1 'polypeptide(L)' 'MPSSIRRLVDRLGALPIGVFAADGSLLWWNDMWTAVHGDPSGLPPAERNLARALFGTGEGR' A
#
# COMPACT_ATOMS: atom_id res chain seq x y z
N MET A 1 7.51 6.45 9.76
CA MET A 1 7.03 5.14 10.27
C MET A 1 7.72 4.79 11.58
N PRO A 2 7.00 4.21 12.55
CA PRO A 2 7.59 3.66 13.78
C PRO A 2 8.63 2.57 13.50
N SER A 3 9.67 2.47 14.34
CA SER A 3 10.81 1.55 14.17
C SER A 3 10.40 0.07 14.21
N SER A 4 9.35 -0.27 14.95
CA SER A 4 8.82 -1.64 15.01
C SER A 4 8.25 -2.11 13.67
N ILE A 5 7.53 -1.24 12.97
CA ILE A 5 6.96 -1.52 11.64
C ILE A 5 8.08 -1.69 10.62
N ARG A 6 9.09 -0.81 10.68
CA ARG A 6 10.24 -0.89 9.76
C ARG A 6 10.99 -2.22 9.87
N ARG A 7 11.23 -2.71 11.10
CA ARG A 7 11.85 -4.03 11.31
C ARG A 7 11.04 -5.20 10.74
N LEU A 8 9.71 -5.11 10.79
CA LEU A 8 8.84 -6.15 10.24
C LEU A 8 8.91 -6.15 8.71
N VAL A 9 8.85 -4.97 8.10
CA VAL A 9 8.98 -4.78 6.65
C VAL A 9 10.31 -5.32 6.14
N ASP A 10 11.43 -4.98 6.78
CA ASP A 10 12.77 -5.42 6.34
C ASP A 10 12.90 -6.96 6.34
N ARG A 11 12.22 -7.65 7.27
CA ARG A 11 12.18 -9.12 7.29
C ARG A 11 11.30 -9.74 6.22
N LEU A 12 10.28 -9.01 5.77
CA LEU A 12 9.31 -9.47 4.79
C LEU A 12 9.56 -8.85 3.41
N GLY A 13 10.78 -8.37 3.13
CA GLY A 13 11.11 -7.64 1.90
C GLY A 13 10.83 -8.42 0.60
N ALA A 14 10.79 -9.75 0.65
CA ALA A 14 10.43 -10.60 -0.48
C ALA A 14 8.90 -10.82 -0.65
N LEU A 15 8.08 -10.33 0.27
CA LEU A 15 6.62 -10.36 0.18
C LEU A 15 6.09 -8.99 -0.26
N PRO A 16 4.98 -8.92 -1.01
CA PRO A 16 4.32 -7.66 -1.30
C PRO A 16 3.66 -7.11 -0.04
N ILE A 17 4.13 -5.97 0.47
CA ILE A 17 3.66 -5.36 1.73
C ILE A 17 3.18 -3.92 1.49
N GLY A 18 1.98 -3.62 1.98
CA GLY A 18 1.41 -2.28 2.10
C GLY A 18 0.98 -2.02 3.54
N VAL A 19 1.19 -0.80 4.02
CA VAL A 19 0.76 -0.37 5.36
C VAL A 19 -0.32 0.68 5.23
N PHE A 20 -1.44 0.44 5.92
CA PHE A 20 -2.63 1.28 5.86
C PHE A 20 -2.92 1.93 7.20
N ALA A 21 -3.48 3.12 7.17
CA ALA A 21 -4.14 3.73 8.31
C ALA A 21 -5.47 3.01 8.61
N ALA A 22 -6.05 3.31 9.77
CA ALA A 22 -7.30 2.67 10.21
C ALA A 22 -8.50 2.98 9.29
N ASP A 23 -8.46 4.09 8.57
CA ASP A 23 -9.45 4.48 7.55
C ASP A 23 -9.20 3.80 6.18
N GLY A 24 -8.17 2.94 6.09
CA GLY A 24 -7.79 2.24 4.88
C GLY A 24 -6.88 3.04 3.94
N SER A 25 -6.44 4.25 4.32
CA SER A 25 -5.51 5.04 3.50
C SER A 25 -4.12 4.41 3.46
N LEU A 26 -3.53 4.23 2.27
CA LEU A 26 -2.21 3.64 2.09
C LEU A 26 -1.13 4.65 2.53
N LEU A 27 -0.40 4.29 3.59
CA LEU A 27 0.67 5.13 4.16
C LEU A 27 2.05 4.82 3.59
N TRP A 28 2.28 3.57 3.18
CA TRP A 28 3.58 3.10 2.68
C TRP A 28 3.46 1.74 1.99
N TRP A 29 4.36 1.44 1.05
CA TRP A 29 4.47 0.15 0.36
C TRP A 29 5.93 -0.15 -0.02
N ASN A 30 6.25 -1.43 -0.25
CA ASN A 30 7.57 -1.86 -0.72
C ASN A 30 7.62 -2.12 -2.23
N ASP A 31 8.81 -2.37 -2.78
CA ASP A 31 8.99 -2.62 -4.21
C ASP A 31 8.24 -3.87 -4.69
N MET A 32 8.15 -4.91 -3.85
CA MET A 32 7.39 -6.13 -4.18
C MET A 32 5.87 -5.86 -4.28
N TRP A 33 5.33 -4.93 -3.50
CA TRP A 33 3.95 -4.48 -3.66
C TRP A 33 3.74 -3.87 -5.04
N THR A 34 4.64 -2.96 -5.45
CA THR A 34 4.59 -2.34 -6.78
C THR A 34 4.67 -3.38 -7.90
N ALA A 35 5.50 -4.41 -7.74
CA ALA A 35 5.61 -5.48 -8.73
C ALA A 35 4.31 -6.30 -8.91
N VAL A 36 3.49 -6.43 -7.85
CA VAL A 36 2.24 -7.22 -7.87
C VAL A 36 1.01 -6.37 -8.19
N HIS A 37 0.95 -5.14 -7.66
CA HIS A 37 -0.25 -4.29 -7.70
C HIS A 37 -0.09 -3.02 -8.55
N GLY A 38 1.11 -2.76 -9.10
CA GLY A 38 1.44 -1.50 -9.76
C GLY A 38 1.84 -0.41 -8.77
N ASP A 39 2.36 0.71 -9.28
CA ASP A 39 2.88 1.80 -8.45
C ASP A 39 1.75 2.73 -7.96
N PRO A 40 1.45 2.75 -6.64
CA PRO A 40 0.44 3.63 -6.06
C PRO A 40 0.79 5.12 -6.21
N SER A 41 2.06 5.47 -6.48
CA SER A 41 2.48 6.87 -6.65
C SER A 41 1.79 7.54 -7.85
N GLY A 42 1.37 6.76 -8.85
CA GLY A 42 0.63 7.24 -10.02
C GLY A 42 -0.84 7.55 -9.75
N LEU A 43 -1.41 7.07 -8.63
CA LEU A 43 -2.81 7.30 -8.28
C LEU A 43 -2.99 8.62 -7.53
N PRO A 44 -4.13 9.33 -7.68
CA PRO A 44 -4.49 10.42 -6.80
C PRO A 44 -4.46 9.98 -5.32
N PRO A 45 -3.99 10.81 -4.36
CA PRO A 45 -3.93 10.41 -2.96
C PRO A 45 -5.26 9.89 -2.39
N ALA A 46 -6.38 10.44 -2.84
CA ALA A 46 -7.72 10.02 -2.43
C ALA A 46 -8.08 8.60 -2.91
N GLU A 47 -7.48 8.11 -4.00
CA GLU A 47 -7.72 6.77 -4.56
C GLU A 47 -6.81 5.71 -3.92
N ARG A 48 -5.78 6.10 -3.17
CA ARG A 48 -4.85 5.20 -2.46
C ARG A 48 -5.48 4.68 -1.17
N ASN A 49 -6.61 3.98 -1.30
CA ASN A 49 -7.38 3.44 -0.18
C ASN A 49 -7.78 1.99 -0.43
N LEU A 50 -7.60 1.13 0.58
CA LEU A 50 -7.84 -0.31 0.46
C LEU A 50 -9.30 -0.64 0.07
N ALA A 51 -10.28 0.08 0.63
CA ALA A 51 -11.68 -0.17 0.31
C ALA A 51 -11.99 0.22 -1.14
N ARG A 52 -11.38 1.30 -1.65
CA ARG A 52 -11.55 1.69 -3.06
C ARG A 52 -10.87 0.73 -4.03
N ALA A 53 -9.69 0.23 -3.68
CA ALA A 53 -9.00 -0.78 -4.49
C ALA A 53 -9.82 -2.08 -4.62
N LEU A 54 -10.47 -2.52 -3.54
CA LEU A 54 -11.25 -3.75 -3.54
C LEU A 54 -12.66 -3.60 -4.10
N PHE A 55 -13.30 -2.45 -3.86
CA PHE A 55 -14.75 -2.29 -4.10
C PHE A 55 -15.11 -1.08 -4.98
N GLY A 56 -14.19 -0.14 -5.19
CA GLY A 56 -14.43 1.08 -5.96
C GLY A 56 -14.57 0.81 -7.46
N THR A 57 -14.79 1.86 -8.24
CA THR A 57 -14.81 1.79 -9.72
C THR A 57 -13.91 2.87 -10.34
N GLY A 58 -13.06 3.50 -9.52
CA GLY A 58 -12.12 4.54 -9.92
C GLY A 58 -10.77 3.97 -10.34
N GLU A 59 -9.82 4.86 -10.61
CA GLU A 59 -8.47 4.53 -11.11
C GLU A 59 -7.68 3.61 -10.17
N GLY A 60 -8.06 3.51 -8.89
CA GLY A 60 -7.39 2.67 -7.91
C GLY A 60 -7.80 1.18 -7.89
N ARG A 61 -8.70 0.72 -8.77
CA ARG A 61 -9.14 -0.70 -8.87
C ARG A 61 -8.44 -1.45 -9.98
#